data_AF-A0A937SZR6-F1
#
_entry.id   AF-A0A937SZR6-F1
#
_cell.length_a   1.000
_cell.length_b   1.000
_cell.length_c   1.000
_cell.angle_alpha   90.00
_cell.angle_beta   90.00
_cell.angle_gamma   90.00
#
_symmetry.space_group_name_H-M   'P 1'
#
loop_
_entity.id
_entity.type
_entity.pdbx_description
1 polymer ?
#
loop_
_entity_poly.entity_id
_entity_poly.type
_entity_poly.pdbx_seq_one_letter_code
_entity_poly.pdbx_strand_id
1 'polypeptide(L)'
;MKLFRIFLIFQTLVIAPLLLSSAEANNVEACYSLFRPLENSALKIKGSGGTWALFERREIFRKHAIVGLHVDSKITALIFTINYLCESQEGIPVNEVAGQVVSMLEKRGREGFVEQYLVEAHELGEIKDWLKYADYFKAHHKRKLDFNETRTTIKKAQEFFERYLALSHKLSTTNDVEGIAKDGKALIEDVVKFNTVDPLLKQANLENSKIPQVSNLLNIADEM
;
A
#
# COMPACT_ATOMS: atom_id res chain seq x y z
N MET A 1 27.81 10.82 55.09
CA MET A 1 28.31 10.83 53.69
C MET A 1 28.27 9.48 52.98
N LYS A 2 28.60 8.33 53.61
CA LYS A 2 28.55 7.00 52.94
C LYS A 2 27.12 6.52 52.61
N LEU A 3 26.15 6.70 53.52
CA LEU A 3 24.75 6.33 53.30
C LEU A 3 24.06 7.15 52.19
N PHE A 4 24.39 8.44 52.07
CA PHE A 4 23.86 9.32 51.02
C PHE A 4 24.36 8.96 49.61
N ARG A 5 25.62 8.48 49.50
CA ARG A 5 26.17 7.96 48.24
C ARG A 5 25.51 6.65 47.81
N ILE A 6 25.20 5.77 48.76
CA ILE A 6 24.53 4.49 48.46
C ILE A 6 23.09 4.73 47.99
N PHE A 7 22.37 5.68 48.61
CA PHE A 7 21.01 6.03 48.22
C PHE A 7 20.93 6.64 46.81
N LEU A 8 21.89 7.50 46.44
CA LEU A 8 21.97 8.09 45.10
C LEU A 8 22.30 7.05 44.00
N ILE A 9 23.14 6.05 44.30
CA ILE A 9 23.46 4.96 43.36
C ILE A 9 22.26 4.00 43.19
N PHE A 10 21.47 3.79 44.25
CA PHE A 10 20.29 2.95 44.17
C PHE A 10 19.16 3.60 43.36
N GLN A 11 19.01 4.94 43.44
CA GLN A 11 18.05 5.65 42.60
C GLN A 11 18.42 5.64 41.11
N THR A 12 19.71 5.70 40.76
CA THR A 12 20.12 5.61 39.34
C THR A 12 19.94 4.19 38.78
N LEU A 13 20.15 3.14 39.57
CA LEU A 13 19.98 1.75 39.13
C LEU A 13 18.52 1.32 38.93
N VAL A 14 17.59 1.91 39.69
CA VAL A 14 16.15 1.55 39.62
C VAL A 14 15.39 2.43 38.61
N ILE A 15 15.82 3.67 38.37
CA ILE A 15 15.12 4.60 37.46
C ILE A 15 15.63 4.49 36.00
N ALA A 16 16.90 4.14 35.77
CA ALA A 16 17.44 3.99 34.42
C ALA A 16 16.73 2.92 33.54
N PRO A 17 16.27 1.76 34.07
CA PRO A 17 15.50 0.80 33.27
C PRO A 17 14.05 1.25 32.99
N LEU A 18 13.50 2.17 33.79
CA LEU A 18 12.11 2.66 33.63
C LEU A 18 11.98 3.75 32.54
N LEU A 19 13.08 4.35 32.10
CA LEU A 19 13.12 5.26 30.95
C LEU A 19 13.46 4.56 29.62
N LEU A 20 13.78 3.25 29.67
CA LEU A 20 13.68 2.36 28.53
C LEU A 20 12.24 1.86 28.42
N SER A 21 11.26 2.76 28.39
CA SER A 21 10.10 2.49 27.55
C SER A 21 10.70 2.25 26.18
N SER A 22 10.69 1.01 25.69
CA SER A 22 10.94 0.74 24.29
C SER A 22 10.12 1.78 23.54
N ALA A 23 10.77 2.74 22.89
CA ALA A 23 10.08 3.55 21.91
C ALA A 23 9.45 2.50 21.00
N GLU A 24 8.13 2.32 21.07
CA GLU A 24 7.44 1.46 20.13
C GLU A 24 7.83 2.04 18.78
N ALA A 25 8.72 1.33 18.09
CA ALA A 25 9.17 1.77 16.79
C ALA A 25 7.90 1.92 15.96
N ASN A 26 7.68 3.12 15.43
CA ASN A 26 6.51 3.37 14.61
C ASN A 26 6.60 2.43 13.39
N ASN A 27 5.85 1.32 13.41
CA ASN A 27 5.97 0.27 12.40
C ASN A 27 5.59 0.80 11.02
N VAL A 28 4.75 1.85 10.94
CA VAL A 28 4.45 2.56 9.68
C VAL A 28 5.73 3.17 9.12
N GLU A 29 6.46 3.94 9.93
CA GLU A 29 7.72 4.58 9.52
C GLU A 29 8.81 3.55 9.21
N ALA A 30 8.90 2.50 10.01
CA ALA A 30 9.84 1.40 9.79
C ALA A 30 9.52 0.64 8.49
N CYS A 31 8.24 0.42 8.17
CA CYS A 31 7.80 -0.19 6.91
C CYS A 31 8.20 0.68 5.72
N TYR A 32 7.91 1.97 5.79
CA TYR A 32 8.30 2.91 4.73
C TYR A 32 9.81 3.02 4.55
N SER A 33 10.57 2.97 5.63
CA SER A 33 12.03 2.97 5.56
C SER A 33 12.58 1.78 4.77
N LEU A 34 11.91 0.62 4.82
CA LEU A 34 12.24 -0.55 4.00
C LEU A 34 11.76 -0.39 2.55
N PHE A 35 10.56 0.17 2.33
CA PHE A 35 9.91 0.16 1.03
C PHE A 35 10.28 1.34 0.11
N ARG A 36 10.40 2.56 0.64
CA ARG A 36 10.64 3.77 -0.17
C ARG A 36 11.87 3.68 -1.10
N PRO A 37 12.99 3.04 -0.74
CA PRO A 37 14.10 2.85 -1.68
C PRO A 37 13.71 2.05 -2.94
N LEU A 38 12.88 1.02 -2.78
CA LEU A 38 12.39 0.18 -3.88
C LEU A 38 11.40 0.97 -4.75
N GLU A 39 10.44 1.63 -4.11
CA GLU A 39 9.45 2.47 -4.78
C GLU A 39 10.13 3.59 -5.58
N ASN A 40 11.05 4.34 -4.97
CA ASN A 40 11.77 5.42 -5.64
C ASN A 40 12.56 4.93 -6.86
N SER A 41 13.15 3.74 -6.79
CA SER A 41 13.85 3.13 -7.93
C SER A 41 12.89 2.81 -9.08
N ALA A 42 11.71 2.27 -8.77
CA ALA A 42 10.67 2.02 -9.77
C ALA A 42 10.10 3.32 -10.35
N LEU A 43 9.84 4.32 -9.51
CA LEU A 43 9.30 5.62 -9.91
C LEU A 43 10.25 6.38 -10.84
N LYS A 44 11.59 6.23 -10.70
CA LYS A 44 12.55 6.80 -11.66
C LYS A 44 12.37 6.24 -13.07
N ILE A 45 12.16 4.91 -13.19
CA ILE A 45 11.90 4.26 -14.47
C ILE A 45 10.56 4.77 -15.04
N LYS A 46 9.52 4.81 -14.20
CA LYS A 46 8.18 5.29 -14.59
C LYS A 46 8.17 6.77 -15.01
N GLY A 47 8.88 7.64 -14.29
CA GLY A 47 9.02 9.06 -14.62
C GLY A 47 9.66 9.33 -15.98
N SER A 48 10.39 8.34 -16.51
CA SER A 48 10.97 8.37 -17.86
C SER A 48 10.06 7.75 -18.95
N GLY A 49 8.79 7.50 -18.63
CA GLY A 49 7.81 6.84 -19.49
C GLY A 49 7.64 5.33 -19.25
N GLY A 50 8.31 4.77 -18.23
CA GLY A 50 8.22 3.36 -17.88
C GLY A 50 8.91 2.43 -18.87
N THR A 51 8.74 1.13 -18.67
CA THR A 51 9.23 0.13 -19.63
C THR A 51 8.47 0.18 -20.94
N TRP A 52 7.19 0.58 -20.94
CA TRP A 52 6.43 0.82 -22.17
C TRP A 52 7.16 1.77 -23.13
N ALA A 53 7.58 2.95 -22.65
CA ALA A 53 8.33 3.89 -23.47
C ALA A 53 9.67 3.31 -23.96
N LEU A 54 10.34 2.46 -23.16
CA LEU A 54 11.58 1.81 -23.57
C LEU A 54 11.36 0.80 -24.72
N PHE A 55 10.26 0.05 -24.71
CA PHE A 55 9.87 -0.79 -25.84
C PHE A 55 9.52 0.04 -27.08
N GLU A 56 8.84 1.18 -26.91
CA GLU A 56 8.41 2.04 -28.02
C GLU A 56 9.56 2.77 -28.72
N ARG A 57 10.59 3.17 -27.97
CA ARG A 57 11.74 3.95 -28.49
C ARG A 57 12.49 3.24 -29.60
N ARG A 58 12.61 1.91 -29.54
CA ARG A 58 13.42 1.12 -30.46
C ARG A 58 12.52 0.26 -31.33
N GLU A 59 12.57 0.47 -32.64
CA GLU A 59 11.66 -0.16 -33.61
C GLU A 59 11.59 -1.69 -33.46
N ILE A 60 12.73 -2.35 -33.22
CA ILE A 60 12.80 -3.81 -33.07
C ILE A 60 11.99 -4.36 -31.88
N PHE A 61 11.68 -3.52 -30.89
CA PHE A 61 10.94 -3.89 -29.67
C PHE A 61 9.45 -3.50 -29.72
N ARG A 62 9.03 -2.60 -30.63
CA ARG A 62 7.67 -2.03 -30.64
C ARG A 62 6.55 -3.06 -30.67
N LYS A 63 6.74 -4.18 -31.40
CA LYS A 63 5.75 -5.28 -31.44
C LYS A 63 5.42 -5.89 -30.07
N HIS A 64 6.29 -5.69 -29.07
CA HIS A 64 6.13 -6.17 -27.70
C HIS A 64 5.87 -5.05 -26.69
N ALA A 65 5.60 -3.82 -27.13
CA ALA A 65 5.38 -2.69 -26.21
C ALA A 65 4.24 -2.90 -25.21
N ILE A 66 3.21 -3.65 -25.61
CA ILE A 66 2.14 -4.06 -24.70
C ILE A 66 2.64 -4.83 -23.46
N VAL A 67 3.75 -5.58 -23.59
CA VAL A 67 4.41 -6.24 -22.46
C VAL A 67 4.95 -5.19 -21.48
N GLY A 68 5.62 -4.14 -21.97
CA GLY A 68 6.11 -3.04 -21.14
C GLY A 68 4.97 -2.33 -20.40
N LEU A 69 3.86 -2.05 -21.08
CA LEU A 69 2.69 -1.45 -20.44
C LEU A 69 2.13 -2.31 -19.32
N HIS A 70 2.04 -3.63 -19.53
CA HIS A 70 1.57 -4.55 -18.50
C HIS A 70 2.55 -4.69 -17.34
N VAL A 71 3.86 -4.72 -17.58
CA VAL A 71 4.87 -4.68 -16.52
C VAL A 71 4.70 -3.42 -15.68
N ASP A 72 4.62 -2.25 -16.32
CA ASP A 72 4.48 -0.96 -15.63
C ASP A 72 3.20 -0.92 -14.78
N SER A 73 2.10 -1.50 -15.28
CA SER A 73 0.83 -1.63 -14.57
C SER A 73 0.94 -2.54 -13.34
N LYS A 74 1.57 -3.72 -13.47
CA LYS A 74 1.69 -4.67 -12.34
C LYS A 74 2.64 -4.18 -11.26
N ILE A 75 3.75 -3.52 -11.63
CA ILE A 75 4.64 -2.88 -10.66
C ILE A 75 3.92 -1.75 -9.93
N THR A 76 3.13 -0.94 -10.63
CA THR A 76 2.33 0.11 -9.97
C THR A 76 1.29 -0.45 -9.02
N ALA A 77 0.58 -1.52 -9.40
CA ALA A 77 -0.36 -2.18 -8.50
C ALA A 77 0.36 -2.68 -7.24
N LEU A 78 1.52 -3.32 -7.39
CA LEU A 78 2.32 -3.77 -6.24
C LEU A 78 2.78 -2.60 -5.35
N ILE A 79 3.16 -1.46 -5.94
CA ILE A 79 3.51 -0.25 -5.18
C ILE A 79 2.32 0.22 -4.33
N PHE A 80 1.14 0.34 -4.94
CA PHE A 80 -0.06 0.76 -4.22
C PHE A 80 -0.42 -0.19 -3.08
N THR A 81 -0.37 -1.51 -3.31
CA THR A 81 -0.67 -2.50 -2.28
C THR A 81 0.33 -2.43 -1.12
N ILE A 82 1.63 -2.26 -1.39
CA ILE A 82 2.64 -2.16 -0.32
C ILE A 82 2.58 -0.82 0.42
N ASN A 83 2.26 0.29 -0.27
CA ASN A 83 2.02 1.56 0.41
C ASN A 83 0.86 1.42 1.41
N TYR A 84 -0.26 0.85 0.97
CA TYR A 84 -1.37 0.55 1.88
C TYR A 84 -0.98 -0.38 3.03
N LEU A 85 -0.18 -1.42 2.74
CA LEU A 85 0.35 -2.30 3.77
C LEU A 85 1.15 -1.53 4.83
N CYS A 86 1.99 -0.57 4.41
CA CYS A 86 2.75 0.28 5.33
C CYS A 86 1.88 1.27 6.11
N GLU A 87 0.91 1.93 5.47
CA GLU A 87 -0.03 2.82 6.16
C GLU A 87 -0.83 2.08 7.22
N SER A 88 -1.13 0.81 6.95
CA SER A 88 -2.01 0.03 7.78
C SER A 88 -1.33 -0.77 8.89
N GLN A 89 -0.04 -0.53 9.20
CA GLN A 89 0.67 -1.33 10.22
C GLN A 89 -0.02 -1.28 11.60
N GLU A 90 -0.56 -0.12 11.98
CA GLU A 90 -1.16 0.13 13.30
C GLU A 90 -2.70 0.15 13.28
N GLY A 91 -3.32 -0.20 12.16
CA GLY A 91 -4.78 -0.17 11.98
C GLY A 91 -5.17 0.07 10.52
N ILE A 92 -6.45 -0.10 10.19
CA ILE A 92 -6.92 0.20 8.83
C ILE A 92 -6.98 1.73 8.67
N PRO A 93 -6.31 2.33 7.66
CA PRO A 93 -6.37 3.76 7.44
C PRO A 93 -7.77 4.18 6.99
N VAL A 94 -8.19 5.36 7.45
CA VAL A 94 -9.48 5.96 7.11
C VAL A 94 -9.23 7.11 6.16
N ASN A 95 -9.63 6.98 4.90
CA ASN A 95 -9.67 8.12 3.98
C ASN A 95 -10.89 9.01 4.29
N GLU A 96 -10.96 10.19 3.67
CA GLU A 96 -12.01 11.17 3.95
C GLU A 96 -13.42 10.59 3.74
N VAL A 97 -13.61 9.85 2.64
CA VAL A 97 -14.88 9.21 2.28
C VAL A 97 -15.29 8.15 3.31
N ALA A 98 -14.35 7.28 3.70
CA ALA A 98 -14.55 6.29 4.74
C ALA A 98 -14.89 6.93 6.09
N GLY A 99 -14.24 8.05 6.42
CA GLY A 99 -14.51 8.80 7.64
C GLY A 99 -15.92 9.34 7.67
N GLN A 100 -16.41 9.88 6.56
CA GLN A 100 -17.79 10.34 6.42
C GLN A 100 -18.78 9.18 6.54
N VAL A 101 -18.55 8.08 5.83
CA VAL A 101 -19.44 6.90 5.86
C VAL A 101 -19.58 6.36 7.29
N VAL A 102 -18.45 6.15 7.99
CA VAL A 102 -18.45 5.62 9.36
C VAL A 102 -19.13 6.59 10.31
N SER A 103 -18.78 7.89 10.25
CA SER A 103 -19.37 8.93 11.11
C SER A 103 -20.88 9.09 10.88
N MET A 104 -21.33 9.08 9.63
CA MET A 104 -22.74 9.23 9.29
C MET A 104 -23.55 8.03 9.79
N LEU A 105 -23.01 6.82 9.63
CA LEU A 105 -23.65 5.60 10.10
C LEU A 105 -23.76 5.58 11.63
N GLU A 106 -22.72 6.03 12.34
CA GLU A 106 -22.75 6.16 13.81
C GLU A 106 -23.79 7.20 14.26
N LYS A 107 -23.89 8.33 13.56
CA LYS A 107 -24.80 9.42 13.91
C LYS A 107 -26.28 9.10 13.65
N ARG A 108 -26.59 8.47 12.51
CA ARG A 108 -27.97 8.30 12.03
C ARG A 108 -28.51 6.89 12.18
N GLY A 109 -27.66 5.92 12.53
CA GLY A 109 -28.00 4.51 12.42
C GLY A 109 -28.21 4.07 10.97
N ARG A 110 -28.42 2.77 10.78
CA ARG A 110 -28.45 2.16 9.44
C ARG A 110 -29.60 2.66 8.58
N GLU A 111 -30.79 2.83 9.16
CA GLU A 111 -31.98 3.31 8.45
C GLU A 111 -31.81 4.78 8.01
N GLY A 112 -31.41 5.65 8.94
CA GLY A 112 -31.19 7.07 8.64
C GLY A 112 -30.01 7.33 7.70
N PHE A 113 -29.01 6.44 7.68
CA PHE A 113 -27.93 6.47 6.69
C PHE A 113 -28.45 6.18 5.28
N VAL A 114 -29.24 5.12 5.12
CA VAL A 114 -29.82 4.75 3.82
C VAL A 114 -30.78 5.83 3.32
N GLU A 115 -31.64 6.35 4.19
CA GLU A 115 -32.58 7.41 3.84
C GLU A 115 -31.86 8.67 3.35
N GLN A 116 -30.85 9.14 4.08
CA GLN A 116 -30.06 10.33 3.73
C GLN A 116 -29.47 10.21 2.31
N TYR A 117 -28.77 9.11 2.03
CA TYR A 117 -28.06 8.98 0.76
C TYR A 117 -28.99 8.65 -0.41
N LEU A 118 -30.16 8.06 -0.17
CA LEU A 118 -31.20 7.96 -1.20
C LEU A 118 -31.79 9.34 -1.55
N VAL A 119 -31.98 10.23 -0.56
CA VAL A 119 -32.44 11.61 -0.80
C VAL A 119 -31.38 12.41 -1.57
N GLU A 120 -30.10 12.16 -1.32
CA GLU A 120 -28.97 12.73 -2.08
C GLU A 120 -28.76 12.08 -3.46
N ALA A 121 -29.71 11.24 -3.90
CA ALA A 121 -29.73 10.57 -5.21
C ALA A 121 -28.53 9.62 -5.47
N HIS A 122 -27.93 9.07 -4.41
CA HIS A 122 -26.97 7.98 -4.56
C HIS A 122 -27.65 6.67 -4.94
N GLU A 123 -26.95 5.84 -5.71
CA GLU A 123 -27.45 4.54 -6.11
C GLU A 123 -27.49 3.57 -4.91
N LEU A 124 -28.57 2.79 -4.80
CA LEU A 124 -28.71 1.82 -3.71
C LEU A 124 -27.56 0.77 -3.68
N GLY A 125 -26.96 0.46 -4.83
CA GLY A 125 -25.80 -0.43 -4.91
C GLY A 125 -24.59 0.12 -4.18
N GLU A 126 -24.29 1.40 -4.41
CA GLU A 126 -23.20 2.14 -3.78
C GLU A 126 -23.41 2.27 -2.26
N ILE A 127 -24.62 2.64 -1.83
CA ILE A 127 -24.99 2.73 -0.41
C ILE A 127 -24.76 1.38 0.30
N LYS A 128 -25.11 0.27 -0.36
CA LYS A 128 -24.88 -1.08 0.19
C LYS A 128 -23.40 -1.40 0.33
N ASP A 129 -22.56 -0.94 -0.59
CA ASP A 129 -21.12 -1.17 -0.51
C ASP A 129 -20.47 -0.33 0.60
N TRP A 130 -20.93 0.90 0.83
CA TRP A 130 -20.53 1.69 2.00
C TRP A 130 -20.94 1.06 3.32
N LEU A 131 -22.15 0.48 3.41
CA LEU A 131 -22.57 -0.26 4.59
C LEU A 131 -21.69 -1.48 4.85
N LYS A 132 -21.35 -2.25 3.80
CA LYS A 132 -20.41 -3.37 3.92
C LYS A 132 -19.03 -2.92 4.38
N TYR A 133 -18.54 -1.80 3.85
CA TYR A 133 -17.28 -1.21 4.30
C TYR A 133 -17.33 -0.84 5.77
N ALA A 134 -18.37 -0.12 6.21
CA ALA A 134 -18.50 0.31 7.60
C ALA A 134 -18.58 -0.89 8.56
N ASP A 135 -19.32 -1.95 8.18
CA ASP A 135 -19.39 -3.20 8.93
C ASP A 135 -17.99 -3.84 9.06
N TYR A 136 -17.23 -3.94 7.95
CA TYR A 136 -15.87 -4.46 7.96
C TYR A 136 -14.92 -3.58 8.79
N PHE A 137 -14.93 -2.27 8.57
CA PHE A 137 -14.09 -1.31 9.26
C PHE A 137 -14.33 -1.37 10.77
N LYS A 138 -15.59 -1.34 11.22
CA LYS A 138 -15.94 -1.46 12.64
C LYS A 138 -15.36 -2.72 13.29
N ALA A 139 -15.41 -3.85 12.58
CA ALA A 139 -14.88 -5.12 13.06
C ALA A 139 -13.33 -5.18 13.08
N HIS A 140 -12.65 -4.47 12.18
CA HIS A 140 -11.23 -4.69 11.91
C HIS A 140 -10.31 -3.47 12.07
N HIS A 141 -10.81 -2.25 12.25
CA HIS A 141 -9.98 -1.03 12.19
C HIS A 141 -8.80 -0.98 13.17
N LYS A 142 -8.89 -1.66 14.31
CA LYS A 142 -7.80 -1.74 15.31
C LYS A 142 -6.80 -2.86 15.06
N ARG A 143 -6.91 -3.59 13.95
CA ARG A 143 -6.04 -4.73 13.64
C ARG A 143 -4.61 -4.26 13.36
N LYS A 144 -3.67 -4.74 14.16
CA LYS A 144 -2.22 -4.52 13.95
C LYS A 144 -1.65 -5.65 13.11
N LEU A 145 -0.66 -5.32 12.27
CA LEU A 145 0.07 -6.31 11.48
C LEU A 145 1.32 -6.77 12.23
N ASP A 146 1.73 -8.02 12.04
CA ASP A 146 3.05 -8.48 12.50
C ASP A 146 4.13 -7.86 11.62
N PHE A 147 4.93 -6.97 12.20
CA PHE A 147 5.99 -6.28 11.46
C PHE A 147 7.06 -7.22 10.89
N ASN A 148 7.29 -8.41 11.48
CA ASN A 148 8.20 -9.40 10.92
C ASN A 148 7.65 -10.04 9.64
N GLU A 149 6.34 -10.27 9.58
CA GLU A 149 5.66 -10.72 8.36
C GLU A 149 5.66 -9.63 7.29
N THR A 150 5.43 -8.37 7.68
CA THR A 150 5.56 -7.21 6.79
C THR A 150 6.97 -7.12 6.19
N ARG A 151 8.01 -7.23 7.02
CA ARG A 151 9.41 -7.23 6.57
C ARG A 151 9.67 -8.36 5.58
N THR A 152 9.15 -9.55 5.85
CA THR A 152 9.29 -10.72 4.97
C THR A 152 8.61 -10.46 3.62
N THR A 153 7.43 -9.85 3.63
CA THR A 153 6.68 -9.49 2.42
C THR A 153 7.43 -8.47 1.57
N ILE A 154 7.96 -7.40 2.18
CA ILE A 154 8.76 -6.38 1.47
C ILE A 154 10.04 -7.00 0.91
N LYS A 155 10.71 -7.88 1.66
CA LYS A 155 11.91 -8.57 1.19
C LYS A 155 11.62 -9.44 -0.04
N LYS A 156 10.49 -10.15 -0.09
CA LYS A 156 10.08 -10.88 -1.30
C LYS A 156 9.74 -9.90 -2.44
N ALA A 157 9.09 -8.79 -2.13
CA ALA A 157 8.72 -7.79 -3.12
C ALA A 157 9.95 -7.19 -3.82
N GLN A 158 11.06 -7.02 -3.09
CA GLN A 158 12.34 -6.51 -3.60
C GLN A 158 12.79 -7.25 -4.88
N GLU A 159 12.63 -8.57 -4.95
CA GLU A 159 13.01 -9.37 -6.12
C GLU A 159 12.30 -8.89 -7.41
N PHE A 160 11.04 -8.46 -7.31
CA PHE A 160 10.29 -7.95 -8.48
C PHE A 160 10.75 -6.56 -8.90
N PHE A 161 11.09 -5.69 -7.95
CA PHE A 161 11.64 -4.36 -8.24
C PHE A 161 13.03 -4.44 -8.87
N GLU A 162 13.88 -5.36 -8.41
CA GLU A 162 15.18 -5.64 -9.01
C GLU A 162 15.05 -6.18 -10.43
N ARG A 163 14.11 -7.12 -10.67
CA ARG A 163 13.79 -7.62 -12.01
C ARG A 163 13.27 -6.51 -12.94
N TYR A 164 12.44 -5.61 -12.43
CA TYR A 164 11.95 -4.46 -13.19
C TYR A 164 13.08 -3.52 -13.62
N LEU A 165 13.99 -3.20 -12.70
CA LEU A 165 15.19 -2.41 -12.99
C LEU A 165 16.09 -3.12 -14.03
N ALA A 166 16.35 -4.41 -13.84
CA ALA A 166 17.15 -5.21 -14.76
C ALA A 166 16.52 -5.23 -16.17
N LEU A 167 15.19 -5.38 -16.26
CA LEU A 167 14.46 -5.34 -17.53
C LEU A 167 14.63 -3.98 -18.23
N SER A 168 14.52 -2.86 -17.50
CA SER A 168 14.71 -1.53 -18.09
C SER A 168 16.13 -1.32 -18.63
N HIS A 169 17.14 -1.86 -17.95
CA HIS A 169 18.53 -1.79 -18.39
C HIS A 169 18.75 -2.64 -19.64
N LYS A 170 18.24 -3.89 -19.65
CA LYS A 170 18.33 -4.80 -20.81
C LYS A 170 17.69 -4.18 -22.06
N LEU A 171 16.50 -3.58 -21.95
CA LEU A 171 15.80 -2.91 -23.06
C LEU A 171 16.66 -1.84 -23.76
N SER A 172 17.55 -1.20 -23.01
CA SER A 172 18.43 -0.15 -23.52
C SER A 172 19.75 -0.68 -24.10
N THR A 173 20.10 -1.94 -23.87
CA THR A 173 21.47 -2.46 -24.10
C THR A 173 21.56 -3.68 -25.00
N THR A 174 20.52 -4.51 -25.08
CA THR A 174 20.53 -5.73 -25.89
C THR A 174 19.64 -5.62 -27.14
N ASN A 175 19.83 -6.55 -28.09
CA ASN A 175 18.97 -6.76 -29.25
C ASN A 175 18.15 -8.07 -29.14
N ASP A 176 18.21 -8.76 -28.00
CA ASP A 176 17.42 -9.97 -27.74
C ASP A 176 15.95 -9.61 -27.46
N VAL A 177 15.20 -9.44 -28.54
CA VAL A 177 13.80 -9.01 -28.52
C VAL A 177 12.91 -10.03 -27.83
N GLU A 178 13.04 -11.31 -28.19
CA GLU A 178 12.17 -12.37 -27.65
C GLU A 178 12.53 -12.71 -26.20
N GLY A 179 13.81 -12.71 -25.84
CA GLY A 179 14.24 -12.90 -24.45
C GLY A 179 13.70 -11.80 -23.53
N ILE A 180 13.78 -10.53 -23.94
CA ILE A 180 13.21 -9.41 -23.17
C ILE A 180 11.69 -9.53 -23.03
N ALA A 181 10.99 -9.87 -24.11
CA ALA A 181 9.54 -10.03 -24.06
C ALA A 181 9.13 -11.17 -23.12
N LYS A 182 9.90 -12.27 -23.11
CA LYS A 182 9.72 -13.39 -22.19
C LYS A 182 9.99 -13.00 -20.74
N ASP A 183 11.08 -12.27 -20.47
CA ASP A 183 11.41 -11.77 -19.13
C ASP A 183 10.30 -10.88 -18.58
N GLY A 184 9.76 -9.98 -19.42
CA GLY A 184 8.64 -9.10 -19.06
C GLY A 184 7.35 -9.88 -18.75
N LYS A 185 7.00 -10.87 -19.57
CA LYS A 185 5.82 -11.75 -19.32
C LYS A 185 5.97 -12.55 -18.03
N ALA A 186 7.14 -13.13 -17.78
CA ALA A 186 7.41 -13.84 -16.53
C ALA A 186 7.29 -12.91 -15.32
N LEU A 187 7.80 -11.68 -15.41
CA LEU A 187 7.65 -10.69 -14.33
C LEU A 187 6.18 -10.36 -14.05
N ILE A 188 5.36 -10.19 -15.10
CA ILE A 188 3.91 -9.95 -14.95
C ILE A 188 3.25 -11.11 -14.20
N GLU A 189 3.48 -12.35 -14.64
CA GLU A 189 2.89 -13.55 -14.05
C GLU A 189 3.29 -13.72 -12.60
N ASP A 190 4.57 -13.55 -12.28
CA ASP A 190 5.07 -13.73 -10.93
C ASP A 190 4.56 -12.65 -9.96
N VAL A 191 4.45 -11.39 -10.41
CA VAL A 191 3.85 -10.32 -9.59
C VAL A 191 2.36 -10.57 -9.33
N VAL A 192 1.62 -11.05 -10.34
CA VAL A 192 0.22 -11.42 -10.17
C VAL A 192 0.08 -12.57 -9.17
N LYS A 193 0.93 -13.59 -9.30
CA LYS A 193 0.97 -14.70 -8.34
C LYS A 193 1.28 -14.20 -6.94
N PHE A 194 2.33 -13.38 -6.77
CA PHE A 194 2.73 -12.86 -5.47
C PHE A 194 1.60 -12.09 -4.78
N ASN A 195 0.93 -11.17 -5.50
CA ASN A 195 -0.21 -10.41 -4.97
C ASN A 195 -1.41 -11.26 -4.54
N THR A 196 -1.52 -12.50 -5.01
CA THR A 196 -2.65 -13.39 -4.70
C THR A 196 -2.32 -14.45 -3.65
N VAL A 197 -1.06 -14.85 -3.53
CA VAL A 197 -0.61 -15.89 -2.59
C VAL A 197 -0.03 -15.33 -1.30
N ASP A 198 0.55 -14.14 -1.31
CA ASP A 198 1.08 -13.52 -0.11
C ASP A 198 -0.07 -13.08 0.82
N PRO A 199 -0.13 -13.56 2.08
CA PRO A 199 -1.27 -13.30 2.96
C PRO A 199 -1.50 -11.80 3.22
N LEU A 200 -0.43 -11.04 3.40
CA LEU A 200 -0.52 -9.62 3.72
C LEU A 200 -0.94 -8.80 2.50
N LEU A 201 -0.42 -9.12 1.32
CA LEU A 201 -0.86 -8.45 0.09
C LEU A 201 -2.30 -8.81 -0.28
N LYS A 202 -2.70 -10.07 -0.07
CA LYS A 202 -4.09 -10.50 -0.27
C LYS A 202 -5.04 -9.75 0.66
N GLN A 203 -4.66 -9.60 1.93
CA GLN A 203 -5.42 -8.83 2.91
C GLN A 203 -5.48 -7.36 2.52
N ALA A 204 -4.35 -6.73 2.21
CA ALA A 204 -4.28 -5.33 1.78
C ALA A 204 -5.15 -5.07 0.53
N ASN A 205 -5.12 -5.98 -0.46
CA ASN A 205 -5.96 -5.88 -1.65
C ASN A 205 -7.46 -6.04 -1.33
N LEU A 206 -7.81 -6.96 -0.44
CA LEU A 206 -9.19 -7.10 0.02
C LEU A 206 -9.65 -5.80 0.70
N GLU A 207 -8.87 -5.27 1.63
CA GLU A 207 -9.21 -4.06 2.37
C GLU A 207 -9.34 -2.85 1.44
N ASN A 208 -8.37 -2.64 0.54
CA ASN A 208 -8.44 -1.61 -0.50
C ASN A 208 -9.68 -1.74 -1.39
N SER A 209 -10.08 -2.96 -1.75
CA SER A 209 -11.29 -3.19 -2.56
C SER A 209 -12.60 -2.83 -1.84
N LYS A 210 -12.56 -2.69 -0.50
CA LYS A 210 -13.71 -2.28 0.30
C LYS A 210 -13.76 -0.80 0.55
N ILE A 211 -12.64 -0.07 0.42
CA ILE A 211 -12.61 1.36 0.69
C ILE A 211 -13.52 2.08 -0.31
N PRO A 212 -14.52 2.85 0.18
CA PRO A 212 -15.31 3.73 -0.64
C PRO A 212 -14.38 4.63 -1.45
N GLN A 213 -14.45 4.51 -2.77
CA GLN A 213 -13.78 5.44 -3.67
C GLN A 213 -14.55 6.76 -3.68
N VAL A 214 -13.87 7.83 -4.08
CA VAL A 214 -14.51 9.14 -4.22
C VAL A 214 -15.72 9.00 -5.14
N SER A 215 -16.87 9.12 -4.51
CA SER A 215 -18.17 9.37 -5.11
C SER A 215 -18.55 10.80 -4.76
N ASN A 216 -19.60 11.31 -5.39
CA ASN A 216 -20.15 12.66 -5.16
C ASN A 216 -20.53 12.97 -3.69
N LEU A 217 -20.34 12.02 -2.76
CA LEU A 217 -20.37 12.18 -1.31
C LEU A 217 -19.74 13.47 -0.79
N LEU A 218 -18.64 13.92 -1.40
CA LEU A 218 -17.91 15.06 -0.89
C LEU A 218 -18.58 16.40 -1.23
N ASN A 219 -19.53 16.48 -2.18
CA ASN A 219 -20.01 17.75 -2.74
C ASN A 219 -18.86 18.78 -2.80
N ILE A 220 -17.67 18.34 -3.23
CA ILE A 220 -16.65 19.26 -3.67
C ILE A 220 -17.23 19.70 -5.00
N ALA A 221 -18.00 20.79 -4.95
CA ALA A 221 -18.15 21.62 -6.11
C ALA A 221 -16.74 21.78 -6.67
N ASP A 222 -16.53 21.30 -7.89
CA ASP A 222 -15.42 21.76 -8.70
C ASP A 222 -15.54 23.30 -8.73
N GLU A 223 -14.92 23.97 -7.77
CA GLU A 223 -14.39 25.31 -7.99
C GLU A 223 -13.16 25.12 -8.89
N MET A 224 -13.44 24.87 -10.16
CA MET A 224 -12.54 25.14 -11.28
C MET A 224 -13.17 26.22 -12.16
#